data_AF-A0A0M9AIN6-F1
#
_entry.id   AF-A0A0M9AIN6-F1
#
_cell.length_a   1.000
_cell.length_b   1.000
_cell.length_c   1.000
_cell.angle_alpha   90.00
_cell.angle_beta   90.00
_cell.angle_gamma   90.00
#
_symmetry.space_group_name_H-M   'P 1'
#
loop_
_entity.id
_entity.type
_entity.pdbx_description
1 polymer ?
#
loop_
_entity_poly.entity_id
_entity_poly.type
_entity_poly.pdbx_seq_one_letter_code
_entity_poly.pdbx_strand_id
1 'polypeptide(L)'
;MSRTQTPDRIESETIDGIDTKVYIFHTDPEYSSRIEVEREESWEFGVDSEAVATLLSTSVVADDLLAEPNLPEWLIESLLGLGIEEIEGVA
;
A
#
# COMPACT_ATOMS: atom_id res chain seq x y z
N MET A 1 -15.76 7.89 12.18
CA MET A 1 -15.81 6.54 12.78
C MET A 1 -14.38 6.08 12.93
N SER A 2 -14.00 5.51 14.08
CA SER A 2 -12.60 5.17 14.34
C SER A 2 -12.07 4.19 13.29
N ARG A 3 -10.99 4.56 12.60
CA ARG A 3 -10.22 3.74 11.64
C ARG A 3 -9.47 2.62 12.38
N THR A 4 -10.20 1.81 13.15
CA THR A 4 -9.72 0.59 13.80
C THR A 4 -10.52 -0.57 13.24
N GLN A 5 -10.45 -0.75 11.91
CA GLN A 5 -10.83 -2.04 11.34
C GLN A 5 -9.71 -3.03 11.60
N THR A 6 -10.09 -4.25 11.93
CA THR A 6 -9.15 -5.37 11.88
C THR A 6 -8.93 -5.68 10.40
N PRO A 7 -7.67 -5.79 9.94
CA PRO A 7 -7.41 -6.20 8.58
C PRO A 7 -8.02 -7.59 8.33
N ASP A 8 -8.65 -7.75 7.18
CA ASP A 8 -9.25 -9.02 6.77
C ASP A 8 -8.17 -10.08 6.53
N ARG A 9 -7.01 -9.64 6.01
CA ARG A 9 -5.85 -10.49 5.79
C ARG A 9 -4.58 -9.75 6.17
N ILE A 10 -3.64 -10.47 6.77
CA ILE A 10 -2.30 -10.00 7.08
C ILE A 10 -1.33 -10.96 6.41
N GLU A 11 -0.56 -10.45 5.46
CA GLU A 11 0.56 -11.17 4.86
C GLU A 11 1.84 -10.64 5.51
N SER A 12 2.75 -11.52 5.91
CA SER A 12 4.08 -11.13 6.38
C SER A 12 5.12 -11.79 5.50
N GLU A 13 5.99 -10.99 4.89
CA GLU A 13 7.06 -11.47 4.03
C GLU A 13 8.38 -10.80 4.39
N THR A 14 9.48 -11.56 4.33
CA THR A 14 10.82 -11.01 4.54
C THR A 14 11.43 -10.65 3.19
N ILE A 15 11.53 -9.35 2.92
CA ILE A 15 12.07 -8.80 1.66
C ILE A 15 13.41 -8.12 2.00
N ASP A 16 14.47 -8.46 1.28
CA ASP A 16 15.85 -7.99 1.55
C ASP A 16 16.31 -8.16 3.01
N GLY A 17 15.81 -9.19 3.69
CA GLY A 17 16.15 -9.47 5.09
C GLY A 17 15.42 -8.61 6.13
N ILE A 18 14.43 -7.82 5.72
CA ILE A 18 13.59 -7.01 6.61
C ILE A 18 12.16 -7.57 6.58
N ASP A 19 11.54 -7.68 7.76
CA ASP A 19 10.15 -8.12 7.89
C ASP A 19 9.19 -7.02 7.40
N THR A 20 8.40 -7.37 6.39
CA THR A 20 7.38 -6.51 5.79
C THR A 20 6.02 -7.14 6.08
N LYS A 21 5.09 -6.34 6.59
CA LYS A 21 3.70 -6.75 6.82
C LYS A 21 2.78 -6.00 5.90
N VAL A 22 1.94 -6.74 5.18
CA VAL A 22 0.89 -6.20 4.33
C VAL A 22 -0.45 -6.50 4.96
N TYR A 23 -1.16 -5.46 5.35
CA TYR A 23 -2.50 -5.50 5.91
C TYR A 23 -3.51 -5.18 4.81
N ILE A 24 -4.42 -6.10 4.52
CA ILE A 24 -5.40 -5.97 3.46
C ILE A 24 -6.78 -5.83 4.10
N PHE A 25 -7.48 -4.76 3.73
CA PHE A 25 -8.83 -4.43 4.17
C PHE A 25 -9.74 -4.50 2.95
N HIS A 26 -10.67 -5.45 2.90
CA HIS A 26 -11.57 -5.63 1.74
C HIS A 26 -12.83 -4.77 1.86
N THR A 27 -12.91 -3.89 2.85
CA THR A 27 -14.07 -3.05 3.10
C THR A 27 -13.59 -1.69 3.59
N ASP A 28 -13.52 -0.72 2.70
CA ASP A 28 -13.27 0.67 3.03
C ASP A 28 -14.47 1.53 2.55
N PRO A 29 -14.86 2.59 3.29
CA PRO A 29 -15.97 3.44 2.88
C PRO A 29 -15.66 4.32 1.66
N GLU A 30 -14.38 4.58 1.36
CA GLU A 30 -13.93 5.45 0.27
C GLU A 30 -13.43 4.65 -0.93
N TYR A 31 -12.95 3.42 -0.71
CA TYR A 31 -12.36 2.54 -1.72
C TYR A 31 -12.97 1.13 -1.70
N SER A 32 -12.81 0.37 -2.79
CA SER A 32 -13.24 -1.04 -2.80
C SER A 32 -12.42 -1.89 -1.83
N SER A 33 -11.15 -1.57 -1.65
CA SER A 33 -10.26 -2.18 -0.66
C SER A 33 -9.18 -1.18 -0.25
N ARG A 34 -8.50 -1.43 0.87
CA ARG A 34 -7.34 -0.67 1.32
C ARG A 34 -6.21 -1.65 1.62
N ILE A 35 -4.99 -1.27 1.26
CA ILE A 35 -3.77 -2.03 1.53
C ILE A 35 -2.84 -1.13 2.32
N GLU A 36 -2.43 -1.58 3.50
CA GLU A 36 -1.42 -0.90 4.30
C GLU A 36 -0.18 -1.79 4.35
N VAL A 37 0.98 -1.24 4.00
CA VAL A 37 2.27 -1.94 4.07
C VAL A 37 3.10 -1.32 5.16
N GLU A 38 3.47 -2.11 6.15
CA GLU A 38 4.29 -1.73 7.30
C GLU A 38 5.62 -2.47 7.27
N ARG A 39 6.71 -1.71 7.23
CA ARG A 39 8.09 -2.16 7.32
C ARG A 39 8.85 -1.22 8.26
N GLU A 40 10.06 -0.81 7.90
CA GLU A 40 10.72 0.37 8.48
C GLU A 40 9.97 1.66 8.13
N GLU A 41 9.26 1.64 7.00
CA GLU A 41 8.40 2.69 6.50
C GLU A 41 6.97 2.14 6.34
N SER A 42 6.00 3.03 6.28
CA SER A 42 4.59 2.70 6.13
C SER A 42 4.06 3.31 4.84
N TRP A 43 3.26 2.55 4.11
CA TRP A 43 2.53 2.99 2.93
C TRP A 43 1.07 2.60 3.06
N GLU A 44 0.17 3.50 2.73
CA GLU A 44 -1.27 3.29 2.70
C GLU A 44 -1.75 3.48 1.26
N PHE A 45 -2.41 2.46 0.70
CA PHE A 45 -2.94 2.42 -0.64
C PHE A 45 -4.46 2.20 -0.61
N GLY A 46 -5.21 2.99 -1.36
CA GLY A 46 -6.62 2.77 -1.64
C GLY A 46 -6.76 2.04 -2.97
N VAL A 47 -7.45 0.90 -2.97
CA VAL A 47 -7.69 0.10 -4.16
C VAL A 47 -9.14 0.29 -4.59
N ASP A 48 -9.34 0.77 -5.81
CA ASP A 48 -10.68 0.99 -6.35
C ASP A 48 -11.29 -0.31 -6.93
N SER A 49 -12.49 -0.22 -7.51
CA SER A 49 -13.19 -1.36 -8.11
C SER A 49 -12.52 -1.93 -9.37
N GLU A 50 -11.64 -1.17 -10.02
CA GLU A 50 -10.89 -1.51 -11.22
C GLU A 50 -9.50 -2.08 -10.89
N ALA A 51 -9.25 -2.43 -9.62
CA ALA A 51 -7.97 -2.95 -9.15
C ALA A 51 -6.78 -1.98 -9.35
N VAL A 52 -7.06 -0.67 -9.31
CA VAL A 52 -6.04 0.38 -9.32
C VAL A 52 -5.71 0.76 -7.89
N ALA A 53 -4.44 0.66 -7.51
CA ALA A 53 -3.95 1.07 -6.20
C ALA A 53 -3.44 2.51 -6.25
N THR A 54 -4.15 3.42 -5.58
CA THR A 54 -3.72 4.81 -5.41
C THR A 54 -2.99 4.97 -4.09
N LEU A 55 -1.80 5.55 -4.10
CA LEU A 55 -1.09 5.88 -2.85
C LEU A 55 -1.81 7.01 -2.10
N LEU A 56 -2.26 6.74 -0.88
CA LEU A 56 -2.95 7.69 -0.01
C LEU A 56 -1.99 8.39 0.94
N SER A 57 -1.07 7.63 1.53
CA SER A 57 -0.11 8.16 2.49
C SER A 57 1.15 7.30 2.52
N THR A 58 2.28 7.92 2.82
CA THR A 58 3.52 7.21 3.08
C THR A 58 4.32 7.93 4.16
N SER A 59 5.05 7.19 4.97
CA SER A 59 6.05 7.75 5.88
C SER A 59 7.38 8.02 5.20
N VAL A 60 7.57 7.59 3.95
CA VAL A 60 8.74 7.95 3.15
C VAL A 60 8.69 9.46 2.93
N VAL A 61 9.68 10.18 3.46
CA VAL A 61 9.78 11.62 3.23
C VAL A 61 10.30 11.80 1.80
N ALA A 62 9.45 12.22 0.88
CA ALA A 62 9.90 12.64 -0.44
C ALA A 62 10.86 13.83 -0.25
N ASP A 63 12.09 13.69 -0.76
CA ASP A 63 13.14 14.72 -0.69
C ASP A 63 12.72 16.03 -1.39
N ASP A 64 11.72 15.94 -2.27
CA ASP A 64 11.08 17.06 -2.95
C ASP A 64 9.57 17.05 -2.64
N LEU A 65 9.08 18.12 -2.01
CA LEU A 65 7.68 18.29 -1.61
C LEU A 65 6.69 18.30 -2.80
N LEU A 66 7.21 18.40 -4.02
CA LEU A 66 6.44 18.34 -5.27
C LEU A 66 6.64 17.04 -6.04
N ALA A 67 7.54 16.15 -5.60
CA ALA A 67 7.75 14.87 -6.23
C ALA A 67 6.84 13.80 -5.63
N GLU A 68 6.28 12.98 -6.51
CA GLU A 68 5.58 11.76 -6.10
C GLU A 68 6.60 10.84 -5.41
N PRO A 69 6.25 10.25 -4.25
CA PRO A 69 7.16 9.37 -3.53
C PRO A 69 7.48 8.16 -4.41
N ASN A 70 8.78 7.95 -4.67
CA ASN A 70 9.22 6.81 -5.46
C ASN A 70 8.94 5.52 -4.67
N LEU A 71 7.99 4.71 -5.16
CA LEU A 71 7.71 3.41 -4.57
C LEU A 71 8.84 2.44 -4.92
N PRO A 72 9.38 1.69 -3.93
CA PRO A 72 10.42 0.72 -4.21
C PRO A 72 9.88 -0.44 -5.07
N GLU A 73 10.71 -0.99 -5.95
CA GLU A 73 10.31 -2.02 -6.92
C GLU A 73 9.65 -3.24 -6.25
N TRP A 74 10.18 -3.69 -5.11
CA TRP A 74 9.61 -4.82 -4.37
C TRP A 74 8.16 -4.58 -3.91
N LEU A 75 7.79 -3.33 -3.63
CA LEU A 75 6.44 -2.95 -3.21
C LEU A 75 5.48 -2.98 -4.39
N ILE A 76 5.95 -2.52 -5.55
CA ILE A 76 5.23 -2.62 -6.82
C ILE A 76 4.98 -4.10 -7.13
N GLU A 77 6.01 -4.94 -7.08
CA GLU A 77 5.87 -6.39 -7.31
C GLU A 77 4.91 -7.05 -6.31
N SER A 78 4.96 -6.65 -5.03
CA SER A 78 4.06 -7.15 -4.00
C SER A 78 2.60 -6.79 -4.31
N LEU A 79 2.32 -5.54 -4.67
CA LEU A 79 0.98 -5.07 -5.03
C LEU A 79 0.46 -5.79 -6.28
N LEU A 80 1.27 -5.90 -7.33
CA LEU A 80 0.92 -6.65 -8.53
C LEU A 80 0.63 -8.14 -8.20
N GLY A 81 1.41 -8.73 -7.29
CA GLY A 81 1.21 -10.10 -6.80
C GLY A 81 -0.11 -10.30 -6.04
N LEU A 82 -0.66 -9.25 -5.44
CA LEU A 82 -1.96 -9.25 -4.77
C LEU A 82 -3.15 -9.14 -5.74
N GLY A 83 -2.89 -8.93 -7.03
CA GLY A 83 -3.91 -8.78 -8.07
C GLY A 83 -4.26 -7.34 -8.41
N ILE A 84 -3.42 -6.37 -8.00
CA ILE A 84 -3.51 -4.99 -8.46
C ILE A 84 -3.05 -4.92 -9.92
N GLU A 85 -3.83 -4.28 -10.78
CA GLU A 85 -3.52 -4.16 -12.21
C GLU A 85 -2.71 -2.90 -12.52
N GLU A 86 -2.95 -1.81 -11.77
CA GLU A 86 -2.32 -0.52 -11.98
C GLU A 86 -2.04 0.18 -10.63
N ILE A 87 -0.98 0.98 -10.56
CA ILE A 87 -0.62 1.72 -9.35
C ILE A 87 -0.50 3.20 -9.72
N GLU A 88 -1.41 4.03 -9.21
CA GLU A 88 -1.41 5.48 -9.42
C GLU A 88 -0.57 6.18 -8.33
N GLY A 89 0.31 7.10 -8.78
CA GLY A 89 1.28 7.79 -7.93
C GLY A 89 2.75 7.41 -8.18
N VAL A 90 3.03 6.70 -9.28
CA VAL A 90 4.37 6.38 -9.77
C VAL A 90 4.59 7.14 -11.07
N ALA A 91 5.41 8.19 -11.06
CA ALA A 91 5.81 8.94 -12.26
C ALA A 91 7.15 8.47 -12.82
#